data_AF-A0A7X5JK45-F1
#
_entry.id   AF-A0A7X5JK45-F1
#
_cell.length_a   1.000
_cell.length_b   1.000
_cell.length_c   1.000
_cell.angle_alpha   90.00
_cell.angle_beta   90.00
_cell.angle_gamma   90.00
#
_symmetry.space_group_name_H-M   'P 1'
#
loop_
_entity.id
_entity.type
_entity.pdbx_description
1 polymer ?
#
loop_
_entity_poly.entity_id
_entity_poly.type
_entity_poly.pdbx_seq_one_letter_code
_entity_poly.pdbx_strand_id
1 'polypeptide(L)'
;MKIISIFFTLILTIAWGYTSWYWYTCNVKGFCTDTIAANTLVSNTGALTEDSFDEINPSSSSDSSGTQSLSSNDVLLGNNDLSQGSVNTELDVPESSTGSSGTLLEALEQETMTQNGDLIKEKVPVFSSNTGTSSGDGVCSDNFVGPIAFGGNNSTIQVQYLENFLNSIGNNLTVDGSYDADDFEAVKAFQLLYRADVLDPWDINQPTGYVFTTTISKMKELACQ
;
A
#
# COMPACT_ATOMS: atom_id res chain seq x y z
N MET A 1 21.13 -7.95 -57.91
CA MET A 1 21.72 -7.97 -56.55
C MET A 1 21.23 -6.82 -55.65
N LYS A 2 21.09 -5.58 -56.12
CA LYS A 2 20.63 -4.45 -55.28
C LYS A 2 19.20 -4.59 -54.72
N ILE A 3 18.28 -5.20 -55.48
CA ILE A 3 16.88 -5.40 -55.06
C ILE A 3 16.78 -6.34 -53.84
N ILE A 4 17.58 -7.40 -53.79
CA ILE A 4 17.61 -8.35 -52.65
C ILE A 4 18.07 -7.64 -51.37
N SER A 5 19.04 -6.73 -51.46
CA SER A 5 19.51 -5.97 -50.30
C SER A 5 18.44 -5.05 -49.71
N ILE A 6 17.59 -4.45 -50.56
CA ILE A 6 16.51 -3.56 -50.12
C ILE A 6 15.41 -4.34 -49.38
N PHE A 7 15.08 -5.54 -49.84
CA PHE A 7 14.12 -6.41 -49.15
C PHE A 7 14.62 -6.84 -47.77
N PHE A 8 15.89 -7.20 -47.64
CA PHE A 8 16.46 -7.55 -46.34
C PHE A 8 16.42 -6.40 -45.34
N THR A 9 16.74 -5.18 -45.78
CA THR A 9 16.66 -4.00 -44.91
C THR A 9 15.23 -3.70 -44.48
N LEU A 10 14.25 -3.86 -45.37
CA LEU A 10 12.84 -3.58 -45.07
C LEU A 10 12.28 -4.59 -44.06
N ILE A 11 12.61 -5.87 -44.21
CA ILE A 11 12.21 -6.92 -43.26
C ILE A 11 12.82 -6.67 -41.88
N LEU A 12 14.11 -6.31 -41.82
CA LEU A 12 14.80 -5.99 -40.57
C LEU A 12 14.15 -4.81 -39.83
N THR A 13 13.77 -3.75 -40.55
CA THR A 13 13.10 -2.60 -39.94
C THR A 13 11.71 -2.93 -39.40
N ILE A 14 10.94 -3.77 -40.12
CA ILE A 14 9.61 -4.19 -39.66
C ILE A 14 9.73 -5.09 -38.42
N ALA A 15 10.68 -6.02 -38.41
CA ALA A 15 10.92 -6.90 -37.26
C ALA A 15 11.34 -6.10 -36.01
N TRP A 16 12.22 -5.11 -36.16
CA TRP A 16 12.62 -4.21 -35.07
C TRP A 16 11.45 -3.35 -34.59
N GLY A 17 10.66 -2.78 -35.50
CA GLY A 17 9.48 -2.00 -35.14
C GLY A 17 8.44 -2.83 -34.37
N TYR A 18 8.19 -4.07 -34.82
CA TYR A 18 7.23 -4.96 -34.21
C TYR A 18 7.67 -5.42 -32.81
N THR A 19 8.93 -5.80 -32.64
CA THR A 19 9.48 -6.20 -31.33
C THR A 19 9.47 -5.06 -30.33
N SER A 20 9.83 -3.85 -30.76
CA SER A 20 9.81 -2.66 -29.90
C SER A 20 8.38 -2.24 -29.52
N TRP A 21 7.44 -2.31 -30.48
CA TRP A 21 6.02 -2.03 -30.22
C TRP A 21 5.42 -3.05 -29.25
N TYR A 22 5.67 -4.34 -29.47
CA TYR A 22 5.19 -5.43 -28.61
C TYR A 22 5.69 -5.25 -27.16
N TRP A 23 6.99 -4.99 -26.98
CA TRP A 23 7.56 -4.74 -25.66
C TRP A 23 6.90 -3.53 -24.98
N TYR A 24 6.70 -2.43 -25.70
CA TYR A 24 6.03 -1.24 -25.17
C TYR A 24 4.56 -1.52 -24.79
N THR A 25 3.80 -2.21 -25.63
CA THR A 25 2.40 -2.53 -25.34
C THR A 25 2.25 -3.52 -24.19
N CYS A 26 3.17 -4.48 -24.06
CA CYS A 26 3.09 -5.49 -23.01
C CYS A 26 3.60 -4.94 -21.66
N ASN A 27 4.77 -4.30 -21.65
CA ASN A 27 5.48 -3.99 -20.41
C ASN A 27 5.06 -2.64 -19.81
N VAL A 28 4.67 -1.67 -20.64
CA VAL A 28 4.25 -0.35 -20.16
C VAL A 28 2.73 -0.29 -19.96
N LYS A 29 1.96 -0.93 -20.84
CA LYS A 29 0.49 -0.85 -20.83
C LYS A 29 -0.22 -2.08 -20.25
N GLY A 30 0.49 -3.18 -19.97
CA GLY A 30 -0.08 -4.35 -19.29
C GLY A 30 -1.16 -5.12 -20.08
N PHE A 31 -1.26 -4.94 -21.40
CA PHE A 31 -2.31 -5.56 -22.21
C PHE A 31 -2.00 -6.98 -22.71
N CYS A 32 -0.81 -7.51 -22.42
CA CYS A 32 -0.44 -8.86 -22.80
C CYS A 32 -0.73 -9.80 -21.65
N THR A 33 -2.01 -10.15 -21.48
CA THR A 33 -2.40 -11.27 -20.64
C THR A 33 -1.99 -12.55 -21.34
N ASP A 34 -1.28 -13.43 -20.62
CA ASP A 34 -0.89 -14.75 -21.10
C ASP A 34 -2.13 -15.56 -21.49
N THR A 35 -2.47 -15.56 -22.78
CA THR A 35 -3.41 -16.53 -23.32
C THR A 35 -2.65 -17.82 -23.59
N ILE A 36 -2.11 -18.45 -22.54
CA ILE A 36 -1.64 -19.84 -22.59
C ILE A 36 -1.96 -20.51 -21.24
N ALA A 37 -3.17 -21.08 -21.12
CA ALA A 37 -3.41 -22.46 -20.68
C ALA A 37 -4.92 -22.70 -20.43
N ALA A 38 -5.66 -22.89 -21.53
CA ALA A 38 -6.79 -23.79 -21.53
C ALA A 38 -6.27 -25.22 -21.29
N ASN A 39 -6.27 -25.69 -20.05
CA ASN A 39 -6.44 -27.11 -19.70
C ASN A 39 -6.56 -27.30 -18.18
N THR A 40 -7.76 -27.07 -17.63
CA THR A 40 -8.26 -27.84 -16.48
C THR A 40 -9.78 -27.84 -16.56
N LEU A 41 -10.31 -28.63 -17.49
CA LEU A 41 -11.67 -29.16 -17.36
C LEU A 41 -11.63 -30.23 -16.27
N VAL A 42 -11.82 -29.84 -15.00
CA VAL A 42 -12.37 -30.75 -14.01
C VAL A 42 -13.87 -30.52 -13.99
N SER A 43 -14.57 -31.41 -14.69
CA SER A 43 -15.98 -31.64 -14.50
C SER A 43 -16.24 -31.98 -13.05
N ASN A 44 -16.98 -31.13 -12.34
CA ASN A 44 -17.67 -31.56 -11.13
C ASN A 44 -19.17 -31.51 -11.41
N THR A 45 -19.66 -32.60 -11.98
CA THR A 45 -21.08 -32.92 -12.09
C THR A 45 -21.43 -33.78 -10.90
N GLY A 46 -22.33 -33.29 -10.04
CA GLY A 46 -23.02 -34.12 -9.06
C GLY A 46 -23.04 -33.52 -7.66
N ALA A 47 -24.15 -32.89 -7.30
CA ALA A 47 -25.13 -33.52 -6.41
C ALA A 47 -26.22 -32.49 -6.07
N LEU A 48 -27.45 -32.88 -6.40
CA LEU A 48 -28.67 -32.20 -6.05
C LEU A 48 -28.85 -32.22 -4.53
N THR A 49 -29.08 -31.06 -3.93
CA THR A 49 -29.99 -30.95 -2.80
C THR A 49 -30.91 -29.78 -3.10
N GLU A 50 -32.12 -30.14 -3.51
CA GLU A 50 -33.30 -29.28 -3.40
C GLU A 50 -33.41 -28.90 -1.92
N ASP A 51 -33.33 -27.62 -1.61
CA ASP A 51 -34.15 -27.15 -0.51
C ASP A 51 -34.76 -25.78 -0.81
N SER A 52 -36.06 -25.80 -0.58
CA SER A 52 -37.05 -24.77 -0.65
C SER A 52 -36.61 -23.43 -0.06
N PHE A 53 -36.80 -22.32 -0.79
CA PHE A 53 -37.12 -21.05 -0.15
C PHE A 53 -38.00 -20.18 -1.04
N ASP A 54 -38.97 -19.58 -0.35
CA ASP A 54 -40.20 -19.04 -0.84
C ASP A 54 -40.11 -17.76 -1.69
N GLU A 55 -41.11 -17.67 -2.52
CA GLU A 55 -41.53 -16.57 -3.38
C GLU A 55 -42.01 -15.36 -2.55
N ILE A 56 -41.30 -14.22 -2.62
CA ILE A 56 -41.84 -12.91 -2.25
C ILE A 56 -41.51 -11.86 -3.34
N ASN A 57 -42.49 -11.70 -4.24
CA ASN A 57 -43.07 -10.45 -4.76
C ASN A 57 -42.17 -9.19 -4.92
N PRO A 58 -41.99 -8.65 -6.14
CA PRO A 58 -41.37 -7.34 -6.35
C PRO A 58 -42.43 -6.23 -6.41
N SER A 59 -42.56 -5.46 -5.33
CA SER A 59 -43.28 -4.18 -5.37
C SER A 59 -42.32 -3.05 -5.73
N SER A 60 -42.53 -2.53 -6.94
CA SER A 60 -42.13 -1.23 -7.46
C SER A 60 -42.28 -0.08 -6.45
N SER A 61 -41.25 0.74 -6.29
CA SER A 61 -41.43 2.17 -6.06
C SER A 61 -40.19 2.94 -6.53
N SER A 62 -40.41 3.72 -7.57
CA SER A 62 -39.49 4.70 -8.13
C SER A 62 -39.97 6.07 -7.69
N ASP A 63 -39.25 6.69 -6.76
CA ASP A 63 -39.36 8.08 -6.32
C ASP A 63 -37.94 8.53 -5.96
N SER A 64 -37.46 9.75 -6.14
CA SER A 64 -37.95 10.97 -6.75
C SER A 64 -36.73 11.89 -6.75
N SER A 65 -36.38 12.46 -7.91
CA SER A 65 -35.33 13.46 -8.03
C SER A 65 -35.84 14.80 -7.48
N GLY A 66 -35.22 15.30 -6.41
CA GLY A 66 -35.52 16.61 -5.82
C GLY A 66 -34.25 17.44 -5.60
N THR A 67 -33.88 18.24 -6.60
CA THR A 67 -32.91 19.33 -6.48
C THR A 67 -33.61 20.63 -6.07
N GLN A 68 -33.21 21.23 -4.93
CA GLN A 68 -33.37 22.66 -4.60
C GLN A 68 -32.19 23.06 -3.68
N SER A 69 -31.28 23.94 -4.09
CA SER A 69 -31.33 25.42 -4.11
C SER A 69 -31.09 26.10 -2.76
N LEU A 70 -29.90 26.72 -2.65
CA LEU A 70 -29.54 28.04 -2.08
C LEU A 70 -30.10 28.51 -0.71
N SER A 71 -29.19 28.88 0.21
CA SER A 71 -29.20 30.11 1.07
C SER A 71 -27.94 30.10 1.96
N SER A 72 -26.90 30.94 1.75
CA SER A 72 -26.69 32.34 2.19
C SER A 72 -26.84 32.63 3.69
N ASN A 73 -25.73 33.15 4.26
CA ASN A 73 -25.57 34.10 5.39
C ASN A 73 -25.89 33.57 6.80
N ASP A 74 -25.28 33.94 7.93
CA ASP A 74 -24.42 35.07 8.33
C ASP A 74 -23.78 34.73 9.72
N VAL A 75 -22.62 35.33 10.00
CA VAL A 75 -22.18 35.99 11.26
C VAL A 75 -22.54 35.33 12.62
N LEU A 76 -21.52 34.99 13.43
CA LEU A 76 -21.28 35.70 14.70
C LEU A 76 -19.86 35.50 15.29
N LEU A 77 -19.32 36.63 15.73
CA LEU A 77 -18.10 36.83 16.49
C LEU A 77 -18.18 36.23 17.90
N GLY A 78 -17.05 35.80 18.45
CA GLY A 78 -16.88 35.47 19.86
C GLY A 78 -15.40 35.50 20.26
N ASN A 79 -14.94 36.68 20.66
CA ASN A 79 -13.58 36.97 21.16
C ASN A 79 -13.38 36.53 22.61
N ASN A 80 -12.11 36.31 22.98
CA ASN A 80 -11.51 36.42 24.32
C ASN A 80 -11.96 35.33 25.34
N ASP A 81 -11.10 34.76 26.18
CA ASP A 81 -10.22 35.48 27.10
C ASP A 81 -9.04 34.63 27.62
N LEU A 82 -7.96 35.33 27.95
CA LEU A 82 -6.81 34.91 28.72
C LEU A 82 -7.22 34.52 30.14
N SER A 83 -6.56 33.51 30.72
CA SER A 83 -6.10 33.58 32.12
C SER A 83 -5.07 32.50 32.41
N GLN A 84 -3.83 32.95 32.59
CA GLN A 84 -2.76 32.21 33.26
C GLN A 84 -3.12 32.02 34.75
N GLY A 85 -2.81 30.85 35.30
CA GLY A 85 -2.99 30.54 36.71
C GLY A 85 -1.91 29.58 37.20
N SER A 86 -0.74 30.15 37.47
CA SER A 86 0.39 29.52 38.14
C SER A 86 0.04 29.21 39.60
N VAL A 87 0.13 27.94 40.01
CA VAL A 87 0.27 27.56 41.42
C VAL A 87 1.32 26.47 41.53
N ASN A 88 2.48 26.86 42.07
CA ASN A 88 3.48 25.96 42.60
C ASN A 88 3.02 25.51 43.99
N THR A 89 3.03 24.20 44.25
CA THR A 89 3.07 23.70 45.62
C THR A 89 4.12 22.61 45.71
N GLU A 90 5.21 23.01 46.35
CA GLU A 90 6.35 22.22 46.80
C GLU A 90 5.89 21.22 47.88
N LEU A 91 6.27 19.95 47.75
CA LEU A 91 6.20 18.99 48.86
C LEU A 91 7.44 18.09 48.85
N ASP A 92 8.21 18.26 49.92
CA ASP A 92 9.45 17.58 50.29
C ASP A 92 9.27 16.06 50.56
N VAL A 93 10.25 15.26 50.04
CA VAL A 93 11.09 14.20 50.72
C VAL A 93 10.36 12.97 51.34
N PRO A 94 10.85 11.69 51.24
CA PRO A 94 12.27 11.27 51.30
C PRO A 94 12.77 10.18 50.34
N GLU A 95 14.10 10.09 50.27
CA GLU A 95 14.90 8.97 49.75
C GLU A 95 14.60 7.64 50.46
N SER A 96 14.64 6.54 49.69
CA SER A 96 14.95 5.20 50.19
C SER A 96 15.40 4.29 49.05
N SER A 97 16.65 3.83 49.17
CA SER A 97 17.32 2.80 48.40
C SER A 97 16.60 1.44 48.43
N THR A 98 16.52 0.72 47.30
CA THR A 98 16.88 -0.72 47.19
C THR A 98 16.73 -1.20 45.74
N GLY A 99 17.71 -1.95 45.24
CA GLY A 99 17.67 -2.54 43.90
C GLY A 99 16.82 -3.81 43.83
N SER A 100 16.41 -4.18 42.63
CA SER A 100 16.17 -5.58 42.26
C SER A 100 16.11 -5.74 40.74
N SER A 101 16.87 -6.71 40.23
CA SER A 101 16.63 -7.33 38.93
C SER A 101 15.19 -7.85 38.84
N GLY A 102 14.60 -7.69 37.66
CA GLY A 102 13.30 -8.27 37.33
C GLY A 102 12.95 -7.97 35.89
N THR A 103 13.19 -8.96 35.03
CA THR A 103 12.55 -9.09 33.71
C THR A 103 11.03 -9.06 33.85
N LEU A 104 10.35 -8.22 33.09
CA LEU A 104 8.95 -8.48 32.75
C LEU A 104 8.62 -7.87 31.38
N LEU A 105 8.27 -8.75 30.46
CA LEU A 105 7.51 -8.45 29.25
C LEU A 105 6.16 -7.90 29.72
N GLU A 106 5.97 -6.60 29.61
CA GLU A 106 4.63 -6.01 29.69
C GLU A 106 4.04 -6.07 28.28
N ALA A 107 3.17 -7.05 28.05
CA ALA A 107 2.27 -7.05 26.92
C ALA A 107 1.27 -5.91 27.13
N LEU A 108 1.36 -4.85 26.33
CA LEU A 108 0.31 -3.84 26.23
C LEU A 108 -0.86 -4.45 25.45
N GLU A 109 -1.80 -5.02 26.18
CA GLU A 109 -3.12 -5.37 25.66
C GLU A 109 -3.89 -4.06 25.42
N GLN A 110 -4.02 -3.66 24.15
CA GLN A 110 -5.00 -2.65 23.76
C GLN A 110 -6.36 -3.35 23.61
N GLU A 111 -7.27 -3.08 24.54
CA GLU A 111 -8.66 -3.50 24.46
C GLU A 111 -9.43 -2.57 23.51
N THR A 112 -9.75 -3.07 22.32
CA THR A 112 -10.75 -2.47 21.44
C THR A 112 -12.06 -3.25 21.54
N MET A 113 -13.11 -2.59 22.01
CA MET A 113 -14.47 -3.14 22.13
C MET A 113 -15.19 -3.06 20.77
N THR A 114 -15.50 -4.22 20.17
CA THR A 114 -16.44 -4.32 19.04
C THR A 114 -17.76 -4.91 19.52
N GLN A 115 -18.86 -4.18 19.27
CA GLN A 115 -20.23 -4.68 19.40
C GLN A 115 -20.46 -5.74 18.33
N ASN A 116 -20.58 -6.99 18.78
CA ASN A 116 -21.21 -8.16 18.15
C ASN A 116 -20.29 -9.37 18.37
N GLY A 117 -20.57 -10.10 19.45
CA GLY A 117 -19.75 -11.19 19.95
C GLY A 117 -19.74 -12.40 19.02
N ASP A 118 -18.89 -12.35 17.99
CA ASP A 118 -18.44 -13.52 17.25
C ASP A 118 -16.91 -13.59 17.27
N LEU A 119 -16.37 -14.67 17.84
CA LEU A 119 -14.94 -14.89 18.00
C LEU A 119 -14.35 -15.41 16.68
N ILE A 120 -14.11 -14.52 15.72
CA ILE A 120 -13.14 -14.82 14.67
C ILE A 120 -11.73 -14.60 15.25
N LYS A 121 -11.07 -15.70 15.62
CA LYS A 121 -9.61 -15.73 15.73
C LYS A 121 -9.04 -15.61 14.32
N GLU A 122 -9.09 -14.41 13.75
CA GLU A 122 -8.38 -14.13 12.52
C GLU A 122 -6.91 -14.08 12.86
N LYS A 123 -6.24 -15.16 12.47
CA LYS A 123 -4.80 -15.32 12.50
C LYS A 123 -4.21 -14.20 11.65
N VAL A 124 -3.79 -13.12 12.30
CA VAL A 124 -2.86 -12.15 11.69
C VAL A 124 -1.75 -13.00 11.06
N PRO A 125 -1.46 -12.87 9.75
CA PRO A 125 -0.29 -13.51 9.17
C PRO A 125 0.93 -12.81 9.77
N VAL A 126 1.38 -13.30 10.93
CA VAL A 126 2.73 -13.06 11.40
C VAL A 126 3.61 -13.63 10.30
N PHE A 127 4.24 -12.73 9.55
CA PHE A 127 5.19 -13.07 8.50
C PHE A 127 6.39 -13.74 9.16
N SER A 128 6.26 -15.05 9.32
CA SER A 128 7.32 -15.93 9.78
C SER A 128 8.27 -16.09 8.59
N SER A 129 9.29 -15.24 8.55
CA SER A 129 10.44 -15.34 7.65
C SER A 129 11.21 -16.63 7.94
N ASN A 130 10.66 -17.77 7.54
CA ASN A 130 11.31 -19.06 7.66
C ASN A 130 12.12 -19.30 6.39
N THR A 131 13.29 -18.68 6.32
CA THR A 131 14.42 -19.25 5.57
C THR A 131 15.58 -19.41 6.53
N GLY A 132 16.02 -20.65 6.68
CA GLY A 132 16.88 -21.09 7.76
C GLY A 132 18.32 -20.58 7.68
N THR A 133 18.88 -20.40 8.88
CA THR A 133 20.24 -20.76 9.27
C THR A 133 21.39 -20.07 8.52
N SER A 134 21.96 -19.02 9.14
CA SER A 134 23.21 -19.12 9.92
C SER A 134 23.93 -17.77 9.99
N SER A 135 24.33 -17.44 11.22
CA SER A 135 25.35 -16.46 11.62
C SER A 135 24.93 -15.00 11.60
N GLY A 136 25.05 -14.39 12.78
CA GLY A 136 24.73 -13.00 13.04
C GLY A 136 25.58 -12.06 12.20
N ASP A 137 24.91 -11.44 11.24
CA ASP A 137 25.16 -10.12 10.68
C ASP A 137 23.76 -9.57 10.41
N GLY A 138 23.53 -8.27 10.62
CA GLY A 138 22.21 -7.66 10.41
C GLY A 138 21.75 -7.85 8.96
N VAL A 139 20.98 -8.91 8.71
CA VAL A 139 20.42 -9.18 7.38
C VAL A 139 19.28 -8.20 7.17
N CYS A 140 19.54 -7.17 6.38
CA CYS A 140 18.45 -6.44 5.77
C CYS A 140 17.66 -7.39 4.89
N SER A 141 16.40 -7.61 5.21
CA SER A 141 15.52 -8.35 4.31
C SER A 141 15.32 -7.52 3.04
N ASP A 142 15.68 -8.08 1.88
CA ASP A 142 15.51 -7.48 0.56
C ASP A 142 14.02 -7.51 0.14
N ASN A 143 13.17 -6.84 0.92
CA ASN A 143 11.72 -6.95 0.80
C ASN A 143 11.17 -6.23 -0.45
N PHE A 144 11.92 -5.28 -1.02
CA PHE A 144 11.51 -4.47 -2.17
C PHE A 144 12.08 -5.00 -3.48
N VAL A 145 11.29 -5.77 -4.22
CA VAL A 145 11.81 -6.53 -5.38
C VAL A 145 11.33 -5.96 -6.72
N GLY A 146 10.27 -5.15 -6.72
CA GLY A 146 9.65 -4.68 -7.97
C GLY A 146 9.10 -3.26 -7.93
N PRO A 147 8.83 -2.68 -9.11
CA PRO A 147 8.21 -1.37 -9.22
C PRO A 147 6.76 -1.39 -8.74
N ILE A 148 6.32 -0.30 -8.11
CA ILE A 148 4.93 -0.08 -7.71
C ILE A 148 4.46 1.23 -8.36
N ALA A 149 3.32 1.18 -9.05
CA ALA A 149 2.77 2.33 -9.77
C ALA A 149 1.29 2.54 -9.50
N PHE A 150 0.87 3.79 -9.37
CA PHE A 150 -0.53 4.15 -9.17
C PHE A 150 -1.42 3.68 -10.33
N GLY A 151 -2.48 2.95 -10.02
CA GLY A 151 -3.35 2.29 -11.02
C GLY A 151 -2.70 1.13 -11.78
N GLY A 152 -1.48 0.71 -11.40
CA GLY A 152 -0.78 -0.43 -11.96
C GLY A 152 -1.23 -1.76 -11.37
N ASN A 153 -0.83 -2.87 -12.02
CA ASN A 153 -1.00 -4.21 -11.48
C ASN A 153 0.16 -4.50 -10.49
N ASN A 154 0.00 -4.01 -9.27
CA ASN A 154 1.01 -4.11 -8.23
C ASN A 154 0.89 -5.45 -7.47
N SER A 155 2.01 -5.99 -7.00
CA SER A 155 1.99 -7.14 -6.10
C SER A 155 1.51 -6.71 -4.72
N THR A 156 0.41 -7.29 -4.23
CA THR A 156 -0.16 -6.99 -2.91
C THR A 156 0.88 -7.05 -1.78
N ILE A 157 1.75 -8.07 -1.82
CA ILE A 157 2.81 -8.25 -0.80
C ILE A 157 3.84 -7.11 -0.86
N GLN A 158 4.21 -6.65 -2.06
CA GLN A 158 5.16 -5.54 -2.23
C GLN A 158 4.58 -4.22 -1.72
N VAL A 159 3.29 -3.99 -1.95
CA VAL A 159 2.59 -2.81 -1.44
C VAL A 159 2.51 -2.87 0.09
N GLN A 160 2.21 -4.03 0.69
CA GLN A 160 2.24 -4.18 2.14
C GLN A 160 3.61 -3.88 2.75
N TYR A 161 4.70 -4.28 2.09
CA TYR A 161 6.04 -3.87 2.54
C TYR A 161 6.25 -2.36 2.44
N LEU A 162 5.76 -1.73 1.38
CA LEU A 162 5.83 -0.28 1.21
C LEU A 162 5.06 0.45 2.31
N GLU A 163 3.80 0.07 2.55
CA GLU A 163 2.94 0.64 3.59
C GLU A 163 3.59 0.52 4.98
N ASN A 164 4.09 -0.68 5.32
CA ASN A 164 4.80 -0.90 6.59
C ASN A 164 6.06 -0.06 6.72
N PHE A 165 6.84 0.08 5.64
CA PHE A 165 8.03 0.94 5.63
C PHE A 165 7.66 2.42 5.80
N LEU A 166 6.65 2.90 5.08
CA LEU A 166 6.20 4.28 5.18
C LEU A 166 5.67 4.58 6.59
N ASN A 167 4.95 3.64 7.20
CA ASN A 167 4.48 3.75 8.58
C ASN A 167 5.64 3.76 9.58
N SER A 168 6.70 2.97 9.36
CA SER A 168 7.86 2.96 10.26
C SER A 168 8.63 4.28 10.29
N ILE A 169 8.53 5.08 9.22
CA ILE A 169 9.10 6.44 9.15
C ILE A 169 8.09 7.55 9.50
N GLY A 170 6.92 7.19 10.05
CA GLY A 170 5.98 8.15 10.65
C GLY A 170 4.69 8.42 9.87
N ASN A 171 4.38 7.64 8.84
CA ASN A 171 3.06 7.68 8.20
C ASN A 171 2.03 6.84 8.99
N ASN A 172 0.74 6.96 8.65
CA ASN A 172 -0.35 6.20 9.28
C ASN A 172 -1.29 5.64 8.20
N LEU A 173 -0.72 4.87 7.28
CA LEU A 173 -1.41 4.19 6.18
C LEU A 173 -2.05 2.89 6.66
N THR A 174 -3.16 2.51 6.03
CA THR A 174 -3.73 1.17 6.20
C THR A 174 -2.83 0.16 5.50
N VAL A 175 -2.51 -0.96 6.17
CA VAL A 175 -1.68 -2.01 5.57
C VAL A 175 -2.59 -3.06 4.91
N ASP A 176 -3.09 -2.77 3.71
CA ASP A 176 -4.00 -3.67 2.98
C ASP A 176 -3.40 -4.23 1.68
N GLY A 177 -2.28 -3.67 1.22
CA GLY A 177 -1.61 -4.09 -0.01
C GLY A 177 -2.24 -3.56 -1.29
N SER A 178 -3.10 -2.54 -1.18
CA SER A 178 -3.72 -1.85 -2.30
C SER A 178 -3.13 -0.46 -2.44
N TYR A 179 -2.29 -0.27 -3.47
CA TYR A 179 -1.61 1.00 -3.67
C TYR A 179 -2.56 2.12 -4.11
N ASP A 180 -3.06 2.88 -3.14
CA ASP A 180 -4.14 3.85 -3.31
C ASP A 180 -3.66 5.31 -3.24
N ALA A 181 -4.60 6.25 -3.11
CA ALA A 181 -4.29 7.68 -3.13
C ALA A 181 -3.49 8.12 -1.90
N ASP A 182 -3.73 7.53 -0.73
CA ASP A 182 -3.04 7.88 0.50
C ASP A 182 -1.60 7.36 0.45
N ASP A 183 -1.38 6.13 -0.04
CA ASP A 183 -0.04 5.60 -0.28
C ASP A 183 0.73 6.41 -1.32
N PHE A 184 0.04 6.83 -2.38
CA PHE A 184 0.63 7.63 -3.45
C PHE A 184 1.14 8.97 -2.94
N GLU A 185 0.36 9.67 -2.11
CA GLU A 185 0.79 10.93 -1.50
C GLU A 185 1.91 10.72 -0.47
N ALA A 186 1.87 9.63 0.31
CA ALA A 186 2.96 9.29 1.22
C ALA A 186 4.28 9.01 0.48
N VAL A 187 4.24 8.31 -0.66
CA VAL A 187 5.42 8.13 -1.52
C VAL A 187 5.90 9.46 -2.08
N LYS A 188 5.01 10.37 -2.49
CA LYS A 188 5.42 11.70 -2.96
C LYS A 188 6.14 12.49 -1.87
N ALA A 189 5.64 12.44 -0.63
CA ALA A 189 6.29 13.07 0.51
C ALA A 189 7.68 12.47 0.76
N PHE A 190 7.81 11.14 0.71
CA PHE A 190 9.09 10.44 0.81
C PHE A 190 10.08 10.86 -0.29
N GLN A 191 9.64 10.90 -1.54
CA GLN A 191 10.46 11.31 -2.69
C GLN A 191 10.95 12.76 -2.56
N LEU A 192 10.11 13.66 -2.04
CA LEU A 192 10.51 15.03 -1.74
C LEU A 192 11.54 15.10 -0.62
N LEU A 193 11.35 14.30 0.43
CA LEU A 193 12.28 14.26 1.58
C LEU A 193 13.68 13.80 1.15
N TYR A 194 13.76 12.81 0.26
CA TYR A 194 15.02 12.25 -0.26
C TYR A 194 15.31 12.67 -1.71
N ARG A 195 14.93 13.90 -2.06
CA ARG A 195 15.00 14.42 -3.43
C ARG A 195 16.35 14.19 -4.12
N ALA A 196 17.45 14.49 -3.44
CA ALA A 196 18.79 14.41 -3.99
C ALA A 196 19.16 13.00 -4.48
N ASP A 197 18.67 11.98 -3.78
CA ASP A 197 18.96 10.58 -4.09
C ASP A 197 17.90 9.97 -5.03
N VAL A 198 16.66 10.47 -4.95
CA VAL A 198 15.51 9.85 -5.62
C VAL A 198 15.14 10.53 -6.93
N LEU A 199 15.07 11.85 -6.96
CA LEU A 199 14.50 12.64 -8.07
C LEU A 199 15.58 13.30 -8.93
N ASP A 200 16.59 13.89 -8.32
CA ASP A 200 17.64 14.63 -9.02
C ASP A 200 18.44 13.77 -10.04
N PRO A 201 18.71 12.47 -9.83
CA PRO A 201 19.36 11.62 -10.83
C PRO A 201 18.60 11.46 -12.14
N TRP A 202 17.30 11.79 -12.15
CA TRP A 202 16.41 11.69 -13.31
C TRP A 202 16.00 13.06 -13.86
N ASP A 203 16.53 14.16 -13.32
CA ASP A 203 16.15 15.53 -13.65
C ASP A 203 14.64 15.81 -13.46
N ILE A 204 14.05 15.21 -12.41
CA ILE A 204 12.63 15.34 -12.08
C ILE A 204 12.45 16.37 -10.97
N ASN A 205 11.64 17.40 -11.22
CA ASN A 205 11.45 18.50 -10.28
C ASN A 205 10.25 18.35 -9.34
N GLN A 206 9.35 17.40 -9.61
CA GLN A 206 8.15 17.14 -8.82
C GLN A 206 8.07 15.66 -8.48
N PRO A 207 7.65 15.28 -7.26
CA PRO A 207 7.52 13.88 -6.90
C PRO A 207 6.44 13.23 -7.77
N THR A 208 6.69 11.99 -8.19
CA THR A 208 5.84 11.26 -9.12
C THR A 208 4.86 10.34 -8.42
N GLY A 209 5.17 9.94 -7.18
CA GLY A 209 4.44 8.88 -6.46
C GLY A 209 4.63 7.50 -7.10
N TYR A 210 5.63 7.32 -7.97
CA TYR A 210 5.99 6.01 -8.51
C TYR A 210 7.22 5.45 -7.79
N VAL A 211 7.12 4.22 -7.29
CA VAL A 211 8.21 3.55 -6.60
C VAL A 211 9.00 2.75 -7.63
N PHE A 212 10.07 3.36 -8.15
CA PHE A 212 10.99 2.76 -9.11
C PHE A 212 12.41 2.66 -8.54
N THR A 213 13.40 2.46 -9.41
CA THR A 213 14.77 2.09 -9.05
C THR A 213 15.41 2.94 -7.94
N THR A 214 15.39 4.27 -8.05
CA THR A 214 16.02 5.14 -7.03
C THR A 214 15.21 5.21 -5.75
N THR A 215 13.88 5.22 -5.82
CA THR A 215 13.00 5.15 -4.64
C THR A 215 13.22 3.84 -3.88
N ILE A 216 13.19 2.70 -4.58
CA ILE A 216 13.47 1.38 -4.02
C ILE A 216 14.86 1.34 -3.39
N SER A 217 15.87 1.82 -4.10
CA SER A 217 17.25 1.86 -3.59
C SER A 217 17.33 2.64 -2.28
N LYS A 218 16.68 3.81 -2.21
CA LYS A 218 16.70 4.63 -1.01
C LYS A 218 15.94 3.98 0.15
N MET A 219 14.80 3.37 -0.12
CA MET A 219 14.04 2.63 0.90
C MET A 219 14.85 1.46 1.46
N LYS A 220 15.54 0.70 0.61
CA LYS A 220 16.44 -0.40 1.04
C LYS A 220 17.58 0.12 1.90
N GLU A 221 18.22 1.22 1.51
CA GLU A 221 19.27 1.87 2.30
C GLU A 221 18.79 2.23 3.70
N LEU A 222 17.58 2.80 3.82
CA LEU A 222 17.02 3.24 5.11
C LEU A 222 16.51 2.07 5.97
N ALA A 223 15.96 1.03 5.35
CA ALA A 223 15.55 -0.18 6.04
C ALA A 223 16.74 -1.00 6.59
N CYS A 224 17.96 -0.67 6.15
CA CYS A 224 19.21 -1.35 6.46
C CYS A 224 20.07 -0.70 7.55
N GLN A 225 19.65 0.42 8.12
CA GLN A 225 20.45 1.19 9.09
C GLN A 225 20.25 0.73 10.54
#